data_AF-A0A2K9NQV0-F1
#
_entry.id   AF-A0A2K9NQV0-F1
#
_cell.length_a   1.000
_cell.length_b   1.000
_cell.length_c   1.000
_cell.angle_alpha   90.00
_cell.angle_beta   90.00
_cell.angle_gamma   90.00
#
_symmetry.space_group_name_H-M   'P 1'
#
loop_
_entity.id
_entity.type
_entity.pdbx_description
1 polymer ?
#
loop_
_entity_poly.entity_id
_entity_poly.type
_entity_poly.pdbx_seq_one_letter_code
_entity_poly.pdbx_strand_id
1 'polypeptide(L)'
;MKILIKSTLFCALLLTSQLQAKTPVASKGVEEYFNVLARDKVDFEPQGMVCERVAVREVESIYPSANYDIINSIRYDDKKTTIGELDVVVIDKNTNQVEAVAEVKCWKSFNGALKKAKEQRMRFLTYLNRSIIIEDKDGKRYSKDQFKRIQKFFTISQAGGMNQGFDFELSLNFKELMELRGRLLDCKAQGRCPQR
;
A
#
# COMPACT_ATOMS: atom_id res chain seq x y z
N MET A 1 -48.29 -8.31 -62.64
CA MET A 1 -46.97 -8.06 -62.02
C MET A 1 -47.17 -7.23 -60.76
N LYS A 2 -47.05 -7.83 -59.57
CA LYS A 2 -47.15 -7.12 -58.28
C LYS A 2 -45.74 -7.01 -57.69
N ILE A 3 -45.31 -5.77 -57.44
CA ILE A 3 -44.03 -5.42 -56.83
C ILE A 3 -44.21 -5.54 -55.30
N LEU A 4 -43.43 -6.42 -54.68
CA LEU A 4 -43.42 -6.62 -53.23
C LEU A 4 -42.21 -5.87 -52.63
N ILE A 5 -42.46 -4.71 -52.01
CA ILE A 5 -41.45 -3.94 -51.29
C ILE A 5 -41.29 -4.58 -49.91
N LYS A 6 -40.13 -5.23 -49.66
CA LYS A 6 -39.75 -5.67 -48.31
C LYS A 6 -38.99 -4.54 -47.61
N SER A 7 -39.64 -3.95 -46.62
CA SER A 7 -39.07 -2.96 -45.70
C SER A 7 -38.21 -3.70 -44.67
N THR A 8 -36.90 -3.52 -44.71
CA THR A 8 -35.98 -4.11 -43.71
C THR A 8 -35.84 -3.15 -42.54
N LEU A 9 -36.34 -3.57 -41.38
CA LEU A 9 -36.33 -2.84 -40.12
C LEU A 9 -34.90 -2.79 -39.55
N PHE A 10 -34.32 -1.60 -39.41
CA PHE A 10 -33.04 -1.38 -38.74
C PHE A 10 -33.27 -1.43 -37.22
N CYS A 11 -32.83 -2.51 -36.56
CA CYS A 11 -32.85 -2.63 -35.11
C CYS A 11 -31.58 -1.97 -34.54
N ALA A 12 -31.70 -0.73 -34.08
CA ALA A 12 -30.62 -0.02 -33.37
C ALA A 12 -30.41 -0.66 -31.99
N LEU A 13 -29.36 -1.46 -31.85
CA LEU A 13 -28.87 -1.93 -30.55
C LEU A 13 -28.22 -0.75 -29.81
N LEU A 14 -28.94 -0.18 -28.87
CA LEU A 14 -28.41 0.76 -27.88
C LEU A 14 -27.52 -0.03 -26.89
N LEU A 15 -26.21 0.00 -27.12
CA LEU A 15 -25.21 -0.39 -26.13
C LEU A 15 -25.21 0.65 -25.01
N THR A 16 -26.02 0.42 -23.98
CA THR A 16 -25.97 1.21 -22.75
C THR A 16 -24.73 0.80 -21.97
N SER A 17 -23.66 1.58 -22.08
CA SER A 17 -22.49 1.49 -21.20
C SER A 17 -22.94 1.71 -19.76
N GLN A 18 -23.06 0.64 -18.97
CA GLN A 18 -23.26 0.74 -17.53
C GLN A 18 -21.98 1.32 -16.93
N LEU A 19 -21.97 2.64 -16.72
CA LEU A 19 -21.06 3.31 -15.81
C LEU A 19 -21.35 2.75 -14.41
N GLN A 20 -20.59 1.72 -14.02
CA GLN A 20 -20.57 1.29 -12.63
C GLN A 20 -20.03 2.44 -11.79
N ALA A 21 -20.93 3.12 -11.08
CA ALA A 21 -20.55 4.09 -10.06
C ALA A 21 -19.65 3.38 -9.04
N LYS A 22 -18.40 3.82 -8.95
CA LYS A 22 -17.44 3.34 -7.96
C LYS A 22 -18.00 3.74 -6.60
N THR A 23 -18.55 2.79 -5.85
CA THR A 23 -19.04 3.03 -4.49
C THR A 23 -17.92 3.67 -3.68
N PRO A 24 -18.16 4.80 -2.98
CA PRO A 24 -17.18 5.38 -2.10
C PRO A 24 -16.78 4.33 -1.06
N VAL A 25 -15.50 4.00 -1.00
CA VAL A 25 -14.96 3.17 0.07
C VAL A 25 -15.18 3.95 1.36
N ALA A 26 -15.95 3.40 2.30
CA ALA A 26 -16.18 4.04 3.59
C ALA A 26 -14.81 4.30 4.25
N SER A 27 -14.59 5.55 4.67
CA SER A 27 -13.38 5.92 5.42
C SER A 27 -13.35 5.11 6.71
N LYS A 28 -12.29 4.31 6.89
CA LYS A 28 -12.14 3.45 8.06
C LYS A 28 -11.68 4.28 9.26
N GLY A 29 -12.39 4.18 10.37
CA GLY A 29 -12.03 4.87 11.61
C GLY A 29 -10.96 4.15 12.44
N VAL A 30 -10.51 4.80 13.52
CA VAL A 30 -9.53 4.24 14.48
C VAL A 30 -9.99 2.88 15.02
N GLU A 31 -11.28 2.73 15.33
CA GLU A 31 -11.84 1.49 15.88
C GLU A 31 -11.72 0.31 14.91
N GLU A 32 -11.98 0.54 13.63
CA GLU A 32 -11.90 -0.51 12.61
C GLU A 32 -10.46 -1.00 12.45
N TYR A 33 -9.51 -0.07 12.38
CA TYR A 33 -8.10 -0.43 12.31
C TYR A 33 -7.62 -1.11 13.60
N PHE A 34 -8.07 -0.67 14.77
CA PHE A 34 -7.71 -1.30 16.03
C PHE A 34 -8.14 -2.77 16.05
N ASN A 35 -9.39 -3.07 15.69
CA ASN A 35 -9.92 -4.43 15.69
C ASN A 35 -9.18 -5.39 14.75
N VAL A 36 -8.61 -4.87 13.67
CA VAL A 36 -7.80 -5.66 12.74
C VAL A 36 -6.35 -5.78 13.19
N LEU A 37 -5.72 -4.65 13.55
CA LEU A 37 -4.28 -4.58 13.82
C LEU A 37 -3.89 -5.04 15.22
N ALA A 38 -4.81 -5.07 16.19
CA ALA A 38 -4.52 -5.58 17.54
C ALA A 38 -4.12 -7.07 17.56
N ARG A 39 -4.41 -7.78 16.47
CA ARG A 39 -4.07 -9.19 16.27
C ARG A 39 -2.72 -9.39 15.59
N ASP A 40 -2.10 -8.32 15.07
CA ASP A 40 -0.80 -8.39 14.43
C ASP A 40 0.28 -8.65 15.48
N LYS A 41 1.21 -9.58 15.18
CA LYS A 41 2.38 -9.87 16.02
C LYS A 41 3.51 -8.83 15.91
N VAL A 42 3.25 -7.72 15.22
CA VAL A 42 4.23 -6.68 14.93
C VAL A 42 4.46 -5.78 16.15
N ASP A 43 5.69 -5.33 16.35
CA ASP A 43 6.02 -4.34 17.37
C ASP A 43 5.56 -2.94 16.93
N PHE A 44 4.66 -2.31 17.68
CA PHE A 44 4.16 -0.96 17.38
C PHE A 44 4.92 0.15 18.11
N GLU A 45 6.01 -0.18 18.83
CA GLU A 45 6.85 0.83 19.47
C GLU A 45 7.46 1.82 18.47
N PRO A 46 7.97 1.41 17.29
CA PRO A 46 8.34 2.36 16.26
C PRO A 46 7.10 3.13 15.77
N GLN A 47 7.13 4.47 15.85
CA GLN A 47 6.01 5.32 15.45
C GLN A 47 5.57 5.07 13.99
N GLY A 48 6.53 4.81 13.09
CA GLY A 48 6.23 4.54 11.68
C GLY A 48 5.38 3.28 11.47
N MET A 49 5.49 2.31 12.37
CA MET A 49 4.91 0.99 12.17
C MET A 49 3.38 1.02 12.13
N VAL A 50 2.71 1.83 12.97
CA VAL A 50 1.24 1.94 12.89
C VAL A 50 0.79 2.41 11.51
N CYS A 51 1.54 3.32 10.90
CA CYS A 51 1.22 3.87 9.60
C CYS A 51 1.45 2.88 8.48
N GLU A 52 2.57 2.17 8.52
CA GLU A 52 2.87 1.14 7.54
C GLU A 52 1.83 0.01 7.59
N ARG A 53 1.41 -0.41 8.79
CA ARG A 53 0.37 -1.44 8.94
C ARG A 53 -1.00 -0.97 8.44
N VAL A 54 -1.38 0.28 8.70
CA VAL A 54 -2.60 0.88 8.10
C VAL A 54 -2.46 0.96 6.58
N ALA A 55 -1.32 1.41 6.07
CA ALA A 55 -1.05 1.49 4.63
C ALA A 55 -1.19 0.13 3.94
N VAL A 56 -0.68 -0.96 4.53
CA VAL A 56 -0.87 -2.32 3.99
C VAL A 56 -2.36 -2.63 3.81
N ARG A 57 -3.21 -2.33 4.80
CA ARG A 57 -4.66 -2.58 4.72
C ARG A 57 -5.36 -1.76 3.64
N GLU A 58 -4.86 -0.56 3.36
CA GLU A 58 -5.43 0.28 2.31
C GLU A 58 -4.91 -0.13 0.93
N VAL A 59 -3.63 -0.48 0.81
CA VAL A 59 -3.04 -1.02 -0.42
C VAL A 59 -3.72 -2.35 -0.79
N GLU A 60 -4.11 -3.20 0.17
CA GLU A 60 -4.90 -4.42 -0.05
C GLU A 60 -6.24 -4.15 -0.77
N SER A 61 -6.82 -2.95 -0.62
CA SER A 61 -8.05 -2.56 -1.32
C SER A 61 -7.82 -2.15 -2.78
N ILE A 62 -6.59 -1.74 -3.11
CA ILE A 62 -6.18 -1.30 -4.45
C ILE A 62 -5.59 -2.48 -5.24
N TYR A 63 -4.87 -3.35 -4.53
CA TYR A 63 -4.18 -4.53 -5.05
C TYR A 63 -4.75 -5.79 -4.40
N PRO A 64 -5.78 -6.43 -5.01
CA PRO A 64 -6.46 -7.57 -4.42
C PRO A 64 -5.49 -8.74 -4.15
N SER A 65 -5.55 -9.30 -2.95
CA SER A 65 -4.66 -10.39 -2.50
C SER A 65 -4.75 -11.67 -3.33
N ALA A 66 -5.83 -11.84 -4.10
CA ALA A 66 -5.95 -12.92 -5.09
C ALA A 66 -4.87 -12.84 -6.18
N ASN A 67 -4.45 -11.63 -6.54
CA ASN A 67 -3.52 -11.37 -7.65
C ASN A 67 -2.16 -10.86 -7.20
N TYR A 68 -2.07 -10.33 -5.98
CA TYR A 68 -0.87 -9.67 -5.47
C TYR A 68 -0.47 -10.21 -4.09
N ASP A 69 0.84 -10.26 -3.85
CA ASP A 69 1.40 -10.33 -2.50
C ASP A 69 1.79 -8.91 -2.06
N ILE A 70 1.36 -8.51 -0.86
CA ILE A 70 1.68 -7.22 -0.28
C ILE A 70 2.59 -7.47 0.92
N ILE A 71 3.85 -7.11 0.78
CA ILE A 71 4.88 -7.34 1.77
C ILE A 71 5.24 -5.99 2.40
N ASN A 72 5.35 -5.97 3.73
CA ASN A 72 5.76 -4.80 4.50
C ASN A 72 7.11 -5.07 5.14
N SER A 73 7.94 -4.02 5.24
CA SER A 73 9.29 -4.05 5.80
C SER A 73 10.24 -4.99 5.04
N ILE A 74 10.43 -4.75 3.74
CA ILE A 74 11.50 -5.40 2.98
C ILE A 74 12.81 -4.64 3.20
N ARG A 75 13.76 -5.26 3.87
CA ARG A 75 15.11 -4.72 4.08
C ARG A 75 15.99 -4.98 2.87
N TYR A 76 16.93 -4.08 2.62
CA TYR A 76 18.01 -4.30 1.69
C TYR A 76 19.36 -3.90 2.29
N ASP A 77 20.31 -4.83 2.17
CA ASP A 77 21.60 -4.81 2.83
C ASP A 77 22.73 -4.91 1.79
N ASP A 78 23.87 -4.30 2.08
CA ASP A 78 25.13 -4.73 1.47
C ASP A 78 25.80 -5.79 2.34
N LYS A 79 27.01 -6.25 1.97
CA LYS A 79 27.74 -7.28 2.72
C LYS A 79 28.11 -6.86 4.16
N LYS A 80 27.98 -5.59 4.53
CA LYS A 80 28.51 -5.02 5.77
C LYS A 80 27.44 -4.34 6.62
N THR A 81 26.40 -3.76 6.01
CA THR A 81 25.40 -2.96 6.71
C THR A 81 24.05 -2.97 6.00
N THR A 82 23.01 -2.69 6.79
CA THR A 82 21.72 -2.30 6.25
C THR A 82 21.80 -0.95 5.55
N ILE A 83 21.29 -0.90 4.33
CA ILE A 83 21.21 0.32 3.51
C ILE A 83 19.85 0.99 3.69
N GLY A 84 18.79 0.20 3.82
CA GLY A 84 17.44 0.71 4.06
C GLY A 84 16.38 -0.36 4.09
N GLU A 85 15.14 0.12 4.17
CA GLU A 85 13.92 -0.67 4.18
C GLU A 85 12.92 -0.03 3.21
N LEU A 86 12.13 -0.87 2.57
CA LEU A 86 10.97 -0.50 1.76
C LEU A 86 9.71 -0.78 2.60
N ASP A 87 8.91 0.26 2.79
CA ASP A 87 7.77 0.23 3.70
C ASP A 87 6.67 -0.74 3.19
N VAL A 88 6.30 -0.66 1.90
CA VAL A 88 5.36 -1.59 1.26
C VAL A 88 5.83 -1.97 -0.15
N VAL A 89 5.80 -3.26 -0.46
CA VAL A 89 6.12 -3.82 -1.78
C VAL A 89 4.98 -4.69 -2.26
N VAL A 90 4.52 -4.43 -3.48
CA VAL A 90 3.44 -5.17 -4.13
C VAL A 90 4.03 -6.05 -5.23
N ILE A 91 3.86 -7.36 -5.10
CA ILE A 91 4.38 -8.36 -6.06
C ILE A 91 3.19 -8.97 -6.80
N ASP A 92 3.22 -8.91 -8.12
CA ASP A 92 2.25 -9.60 -8.98
C ASP A 92 2.50 -11.11 -8.95
N LYS A 93 1.49 -11.89 -8.57
CA LYS A 93 1.61 -13.35 -8.41
C LYS A 93 1.77 -14.10 -9.73
N ASN A 94 1.31 -13.53 -10.84
CA ASN A 94 1.37 -14.19 -12.15
C ASN A 94 2.76 -14.06 -12.76
N THR A 95 3.39 -12.90 -12.59
CA THR A 95 4.70 -12.59 -13.18
C THR A 95 5.85 -12.72 -12.19
N ASN A 96 5.54 -12.80 -10.89
CA ASN A 96 6.47 -12.74 -9.77
C ASN A 96 7.37 -11.47 -9.81
N GLN A 97 6.88 -10.40 -10.44
CA GLN A 97 7.55 -9.10 -10.54
C GLN A 97 6.96 -8.13 -9.52
N VAL A 98 7.79 -7.19 -9.04
CA VAL A 98 7.32 -6.08 -8.22
C VAL A 98 6.56 -5.11 -9.10
N GLU A 99 5.26 -5.02 -8.87
CA GLU A 99 4.35 -4.09 -9.54
C GLU A 99 4.54 -2.68 -9.00
N ALA A 100 4.64 -2.56 -7.68
CA ALA A 100 4.76 -1.27 -7.01
C ALA A 100 5.58 -1.32 -5.73
N VAL A 101 6.17 -0.16 -5.39
CA VAL A 101 6.80 0.11 -4.09
C VAL A 101 6.20 1.39 -3.54
N ALA A 102 5.78 1.36 -2.28
CA ALA A 102 5.24 2.53 -1.59
C ALA A 102 6.11 2.91 -0.38
N GLU A 103 6.39 4.20 -0.26
CA GLU A 103 7.04 4.79 0.91
C GLU A 103 5.96 5.49 1.76
N VAL A 104 5.81 5.05 3.01
CA VAL A 104 4.79 5.51 3.95
C VAL A 104 5.45 6.46 4.94
N LYS A 105 4.89 7.67 5.10
CA LYS A 105 5.42 8.65 6.06
C LYS A 105 4.31 9.36 6.82
N CYS A 106 4.30 9.14 8.14
CA CYS A 106 3.39 9.82 9.05
C CYS A 106 4.09 10.78 9.99
N TRP A 107 4.30 12.02 9.56
CA TRP A 107 5.03 13.02 10.33
C TRP A 107 4.18 14.26 10.55
N LYS A 108 4.47 15.01 11.62
CA LYS A 108 3.87 16.33 11.86
C LYS A 108 4.13 17.31 10.71
N SER A 109 5.27 17.19 10.03
CA SER A 109 5.63 17.99 8.86
C SER A 109 5.56 17.16 7.59
N PHE A 110 4.57 17.46 6.74
CA PHE A 110 4.40 16.80 5.44
C PHE A 110 5.59 17.04 4.51
N ASN A 111 6.12 18.27 4.46
CA ASN A 111 7.26 18.60 3.59
C ASN A 111 8.51 17.77 3.95
N GLY A 112 8.80 17.63 5.24
CA GLY A 112 9.91 16.79 5.72
C GLY A 112 9.70 15.31 5.39
N ALA A 113 8.48 14.82 5.59
CA ALA A 113 8.09 13.45 5.25
C ALA A 113 8.22 13.16 3.75
N LEU A 114 7.70 14.04 2.90
CA LEU A 114 7.73 13.85 1.44
C LEU A 114 9.16 13.87 0.91
N LYS A 115 9.98 14.81 1.41
CA LYS A 115 11.42 14.83 1.09
C LYS A 115 12.07 13.51 1.47
N LYS A 116 11.81 12.99 2.68
CA LYS A 116 12.39 11.73 3.15
C LYS A 116 11.95 10.52 2.30
N ALA A 117 10.67 10.44 1.94
CA ALA A 117 10.16 9.38 1.06
C ALA A 117 10.88 9.38 -0.30
N LYS A 118 11.06 10.56 -0.91
CA LYS A 118 11.81 10.71 -2.17
C LYS A 118 13.27 10.29 -2.02
N GLU A 119 13.93 10.67 -0.93
CA GLU A 119 15.30 10.25 -0.63
C GLU A 119 15.44 8.72 -0.48
N GLN A 120 14.47 8.06 0.15
CA GLN A 120 14.46 6.59 0.29
C GLN A 120 14.32 5.89 -1.05
N ARG A 121 13.36 6.32 -1.87
CA ARG A 121 13.22 5.83 -3.25
C ARG A 121 14.52 5.97 -4.04
N MET A 122 15.12 7.16 -4.02
CA MET A 122 16.37 7.41 -4.75
C MET A 122 17.53 6.54 -4.23
N ARG A 123 17.61 6.35 -2.90
CA ARG A 123 18.59 5.45 -2.30
C ARG A 123 18.38 4.02 -2.79
N PHE A 124 17.17 3.48 -2.74
CA PHE A 124 16.90 2.12 -3.20
C PHE A 124 17.28 1.92 -4.69
N LEU A 125 16.83 2.81 -5.57
CA LEU A 125 17.15 2.73 -7.00
C LEU A 125 18.65 2.79 -7.29
N THR A 126 19.39 3.60 -6.52
CA THR A 126 20.85 3.70 -6.62
C THR A 126 21.55 2.37 -6.29
N TYR A 127 21.03 1.65 -5.29
CA TYR A 127 21.61 0.40 -4.81
C TYR A 127 21.11 -0.84 -5.54
N LEU A 128 19.98 -0.77 -6.24
CA LEU A 128 19.43 -1.90 -6.98
C LEU A 128 20.39 -2.45 -8.07
N ASN A 129 21.23 -1.57 -8.63
CA ASN A 129 22.26 -1.93 -9.60
C ASN A 129 23.55 -2.48 -8.96
N ARG A 130 23.63 -2.55 -7.62
CA ARG A 130 24.79 -3.03 -6.87
C ARG A 130 24.57 -4.46 -6.36
N SER A 131 25.58 -5.03 -5.70
CA SER A 131 25.44 -6.31 -4.99
C SER A 131 24.77 -6.05 -3.64
N ILE A 132 23.44 -6.21 -3.61
CA ILE A 132 22.62 -6.11 -2.39
C ILE A 132 21.86 -7.41 -2.17
N ILE A 133 21.55 -7.68 -0.90
CA ILE A 133 20.60 -8.70 -0.47
C ILE A 133 19.28 -7.98 -0.21
N ILE A 134 18.16 -8.55 -0.65
CA ILE A 134 16.82 -8.02 -0.41
C ILE A 134 16.03 -9.12 0.31
N GLU A 135 15.52 -8.84 1.50
CA GLU A 135 14.84 -9.82 2.34
C GLU A 135 13.71 -9.20 3.16
N ASP A 136 12.68 -9.98 3.47
CA ASP A 136 11.67 -9.58 4.44
C ASP A 136 12.07 -9.99 5.87
N LYS A 137 11.25 -9.57 6.84
CA LYS A 137 11.44 -9.86 8.27
C LYS A 137 11.51 -11.35 8.62
N ASP A 138 10.96 -12.23 7.77
CA ASP A 138 10.95 -13.67 7.98
C ASP A 138 12.16 -14.35 7.30
N GLY A 139 13.07 -13.55 6.72
CA GLY A 139 14.30 -13.99 6.07
C GLY A 139 14.09 -14.53 4.65
N LYS A 140 12.89 -14.38 4.07
CA LYS A 140 12.65 -14.75 2.68
C LYS A 140 13.37 -13.76 1.79
N ARG A 141 14.20 -14.28 0.89
CA ARG A 141 15.00 -13.50 -0.05
C ARG A 141 14.24 -13.23 -1.34
N TYR A 142 14.44 -12.04 -1.87
CA TYR A 142 13.88 -11.59 -3.14
C TYR A 142 15.00 -11.34 -4.14
N SER A 143 14.78 -11.73 -5.39
CA SER A 143 15.74 -11.47 -6.45
C SER A 143 15.64 -10.02 -6.89
N LYS A 144 16.79 -9.37 -7.10
CA LYS A 144 16.85 -8.02 -7.69
C LYS A 144 16.16 -7.95 -9.05
N ASP A 145 16.08 -9.07 -9.78
CA ASP A 145 15.40 -9.12 -11.07
C ASP A 145 13.90 -8.84 -10.93
N GLN A 146 13.28 -9.19 -9.80
CA GLN A 146 11.87 -8.88 -9.52
C GLN A 146 11.63 -7.36 -9.45
N PHE A 147 12.66 -6.59 -9.10
CA PHE A 147 12.59 -5.13 -8.94
C PHE A 147 13.03 -4.36 -10.19
N LYS A 148 13.46 -5.03 -11.27
CA LYS A 148 13.94 -4.35 -12.50
C LYS A 148 12.84 -3.60 -13.25
N ARG A 149 11.57 -3.97 -13.04
CA ARG A 149 10.41 -3.46 -13.80
C ARG A 149 9.32 -2.90 -12.88
N ILE A 150 9.72 -2.23 -11.79
CA ILE A 150 8.76 -1.56 -10.91
C ILE A 150 7.98 -0.54 -11.72
N GLN A 151 6.68 -0.78 -11.89
CA GLN A 151 5.82 0.10 -12.69
C GLN A 151 5.51 1.39 -11.93
N LYS A 152 5.36 1.29 -10.61
CA LYS A 152 4.94 2.41 -9.77
C LYS A 152 5.80 2.54 -8.52
N PHE A 153 6.28 3.75 -8.31
CA PHE A 153 6.74 4.21 -7.00
C PHE A 153 5.80 5.30 -6.56
N PHE A 154 5.19 5.14 -5.40
CA PHE A 154 4.30 6.14 -4.86
C PHE A 154 4.55 6.37 -3.38
N THR A 155 4.05 7.48 -2.87
CA THR A 155 4.22 7.93 -1.51
C THR A 155 2.85 7.99 -0.83
N ILE A 156 2.79 7.55 0.43
CA ILE A 156 1.58 7.55 1.23
C ILE A 156 1.84 8.36 2.51
N SER A 157 0.91 9.23 2.88
CA SER A 157 0.94 9.93 4.17
C SER A 157 -0.40 9.86 4.88
N GLN A 158 -0.50 10.36 6.10
CA GLN A 158 -1.79 10.52 6.77
C GLN A 158 -2.77 11.39 5.96
N ALA A 159 -4.06 11.35 6.30
CA ALA A 159 -5.08 12.22 5.74
C ALA A 159 -4.64 13.70 5.67
N GLY A 160 -4.87 14.34 4.53
CA GLY A 160 -4.37 15.66 4.19
C GLY A 160 -3.02 15.66 3.46
N GLY A 161 -2.36 14.50 3.35
CA GLY A 161 -1.06 14.36 2.69
C GLY A 161 -1.11 14.60 1.18
N MET A 162 -2.21 14.24 0.50
CA MET A 162 -2.33 14.48 -0.94
C MET A 162 -2.28 15.98 -1.27
N ASN A 163 -2.87 16.82 -0.42
CA ASN A 163 -2.79 18.28 -0.55
C ASN A 163 -1.37 18.84 -0.37
N GLN A 164 -0.42 18.01 0.03
CA GLN A 164 0.98 18.34 0.24
C GLN A 164 1.90 17.64 -0.78
N GLY A 165 1.33 16.97 -1.79
CA GLY A 165 2.05 16.34 -2.89
C GLY A 165 2.43 14.87 -2.68
N PHE A 166 1.82 14.18 -1.71
CA PHE A 166 1.83 12.72 -1.67
C PHE A 166 0.89 12.15 -2.73
N ASP A 167 1.17 10.94 -3.20
CA ASP A 167 0.37 10.30 -4.26
C ASP A 167 -0.95 9.72 -3.71
N PHE A 168 -0.91 9.23 -2.47
CA PHE A 168 -2.07 8.70 -1.74
C PHE A 168 -2.05 9.17 -0.29
N GLU A 169 -3.20 9.06 0.37
CA GLU A 169 -3.33 9.30 1.80
C GLU A 169 -4.06 8.16 2.50
N LEU A 170 -3.70 7.97 3.77
CA LEU A 170 -4.41 7.09 4.68
C LEU A 170 -5.74 7.72 5.09
N SER A 171 -6.72 6.88 5.41
CA SER A 171 -8.04 7.31 5.91
C SER A 171 -7.95 8.08 7.23
N LEU A 172 -6.90 7.82 8.02
CA LEU A 172 -6.67 8.45 9.33
C LEU A 172 -5.71 9.63 9.23
N ASN A 173 -5.99 10.68 10.01
CA ASN A 173 -5.07 11.79 10.21
C ASN A 173 -3.97 11.44 11.24
N PHE A 174 -2.97 12.32 11.40
CA PHE A 174 -1.83 12.07 12.29
C PHE A 174 -2.24 11.81 13.75
N LYS A 175 -3.22 12.54 14.28
CA LYS A 175 -3.68 12.37 15.66
C LYS A 175 -4.34 11.00 15.85
N GLU A 176 -5.20 10.62 14.91
CA GLU A 176 -5.90 9.33 14.92
C GLU A 176 -4.93 8.15 14.80
N LEU A 177 -3.88 8.27 13.97
CA LEU A 177 -2.84 7.24 13.86
C LEU A 177 -2.06 7.08 15.18
N MET A 178 -1.79 8.18 15.89
CA MET A 178 -1.13 8.12 17.19
C MET A 178 -2.05 7.58 18.28
N GLU A 179 -3.34 7.89 18.24
CA GLU A 179 -4.36 7.29 19.10
C GLU A 179 -4.43 5.78 18.87
N LEU A 180 -4.52 5.34 17.62
CA LEU A 180 -4.50 3.94 17.24
C LEU A 180 -3.24 3.24 17.78
N ARG A 181 -2.06 3.83 17.60
CA ARG A 181 -0.80 3.30 18.14
C ARG A 181 -0.87 3.14 19.65
N GLY A 182 -1.33 4.16 20.38
CA GLY A 182 -1.48 4.12 21.83
C GLY A 182 -2.35 2.94 22.27
N ARG A 183 -3.54 2.80 21.65
CA ARG A 183 -4.45 1.69 21.93
C ARG A 183 -3.83 0.31 21.68
N LEU A 184 -3.07 0.17 20.58
CA LEU A 184 -2.40 -1.09 20.22
C LEU A 184 -1.31 -1.46 21.23
N LEU A 185 -0.52 -0.49 21.69
CA LEU A 185 0.50 -0.71 22.71
C LEU A 185 -0.13 -1.07 24.06
N ASP A 186 -1.15 -0.31 24.48
CA ASP A 186 -1.84 -0.52 25.74
C ASP A 186 -2.50 -1.91 25.81
N CYS A 187 -3.18 -2.34 24.74
CA CYS A 187 -3.82 -3.65 24.75
C CYS A 187 -2.79 -4.78 24.83
N LYS A 188 -1.63 -4.62 24.18
CA LYS A 188 -0.55 -5.62 24.19
C LYS A 188 0.11 -5.71 25.55
N ALA A 189 0.44 -4.56 26.14
CA ALA A 189 1.03 -4.49 27.47
C ALA A 189 0.11 -5.10 28.54
N GLN A 190 -1.21 -4.94 28.39
CA GLN A 190 -2.20 -5.46 29.35
C GLN A 190 -2.67 -6.89 29.05
N GLY A 191 -2.28 -7.49 27.92
CA GLY A 191 -2.82 -8.78 27.47
C GLY A 191 -4.32 -8.75 27.15
N ARG A 192 -4.86 -7.57 26.80
CA ARG A 192 -6.30 -7.31 26.58
C ARG A 192 -6.65 -7.03 25.11
N CYS A 193 -5.75 -7.33 24.17
CA CYS A 193 -6.09 -7.16 22.76
C CYS A 193 -7.28 -8.08 22.38
N PRO A 194 -8.20 -7.62 21.51
CA PRO A 194 -9.34 -8.41 21.05
C PRO A 194 -8.90 -9.80 20.56
N GLN A 195 -9.48 -10.83 21.17
CA GLN A 195 -9.33 -12.22 20.72
C GLN A 195 -10.27 -12.49 19.53
N ARG A 196 -10.10 -13.63 18.86
CA ARG A 196 -10.99 -14.05 17.77
C ARG A 196 -12.36 -14.45 18.28
#